data_AF-A0A3P8W8X1-F1
#
_entry.id   AF-A0A3P8W8X1-F1
#
_cell.length_a   1.000
_cell.length_b   1.000
_cell.length_c   1.000
_cell.angle_alpha   90.00
_cell.angle_beta   90.00
_cell.angle_gamma   90.00
#
_symmetry.space_group_name_H-M   'P 1'
#
loop_
_entity.id
_entity.type
_entity.pdbx_description
1 polymer ?
#
loop_
_entity_poly.entity_id
_entity_poly.type
_entity_poly.pdbx_seq_one_letter_code
_entity_poly.pdbx_strand_id
1 'polypeptide(L)'
;SQGPKSSFITPEKRAKLRSNPVKVHFAEEVEVNGHCQPQGNSLLFLPNVLKVYLENGQTKAFKFEPSTTVKDIVMTLKEKLSLSRIEHFSLVLEQQHSISKLLLLHEEERIQQKKEAHDYRCLFRVCFMPRSLQSLLQQDPTVFEYLYLQAVNDVLQERFAVEMRCNTALRLAALHIQERLASCGQSPKTNLKTVKTWGIENFVSSTLLRNMREKDLKKAISFHMKKSPSLQDPKQKSVNQARINYLEELGDLKSFGGKTFSATM
;
A
#
# COMPACT_ATOMS: atom_id res chain seq x y z
N SER A 1 3.05 17.00 -59.30
CA SER A 1 2.49 15.66 -59.56
C SER A 1 3.47 14.61 -59.08
N GLN A 2 3.02 13.81 -58.10
CA GLN A 2 3.51 12.50 -57.64
C GLN A 2 5.00 12.29 -57.34
N GLY A 3 5.28 12.17 -56.04
CA GLY A 3 6.56 11.78 -55.45
C GLY A 3 6.85 10.26 -55.49
N PRO A 4 7.97 9.83 -54.87
CA PRO A 4 8.51 8.50 -55.08
C PRO A 4 7.88 7.41 -54.21
N LYS A 5 7.84 6.23 -54.84
CA LYS A 5 7.31 4.92 -54.46
C LYS A 5 7.68 4.48 -53.03
N SER A 6 6.67 4.16 -52.23
CA SER A 6 6.80 3.51 -50.92
C SER A 6 6.99 2.00 -51.08
N SER A 7 8.01 1.47 -50.41
CA SER A 7 8.35 0.05 -50.33
C SER A 7 7.28 -0.74 -49.57
N PHE A 8 6.76 -1.80 -50.19
CA PHE A 8 5.88 -2.75 -49.53
C PHE A 8 6.60 -3.41 -48.34
N ILE A 9 5.98 -3.33 -47.16
CA ILE A 9 6.40 -4.06 -45.96
C ILE A 9 6.14 -5.55 -46.20
N THR A 10 7.19 -6.36 -46.11
CA THR A 10 7.08 -7.82 -46.23
C THR A 10 6.31 -8.43 -45.06
N PRO A 11 5.64 -9.59 -45.25
CA PRO A 11 4.89 -10.28 -44.20
C PRO A 11 5.70 -10.55 -42.93
N GLU A 12 7.02 -10.82 -43.04
CA GLU A 12 7.87 -11.03 -41.85
C GLU A 12 8.06 -9.77 -41.00
N LYS A 13 8.11 -8.58 -41.61
CA LYS A 13 8.18 -7.30 -40.86
C LYS A 13 6.86 -6.99 -40.15
N ARG A 14 5.72 -7.42 -40.70
CA ARG A 14 4.41 -7.28 -40.06
C ARG A 14 4.22 -8.23 -38.88
N ALA A 15 4.85 -9.40 -38.92
CA ALA A 15 4.82 -10.39 -37.84
C ALA A 15 5.70 -9.97 -36.64
N LYS A 16 6.90 -9.41 -36.87
CA LYS A 16 7.80 -8.92 -35.80
C LYS A 16 7.25 -7.73 -35.00
N LEU A 17 6.32 -6.96 -35.58
CA LEU A 17 5.62 -5.87 -34.87
C LEU A 17 4.49 -6.37 -33.94
N ARG A 18 4.02 -7.62 -34.10
CA ARG A 18 3.01 -8.24 -33.23
C ARG A 18 3.59 -8.96 -32.01
N SER A 19 4.89 -9.22 -31.98
CA SER A 19 5.55 -9.99 -30.92
C SER A 19 6.49 -9.17 -30.05
N ASN A 20 6.34 -7.84 -30.00
CA ASN A 20 7.19 -7.01 -29.15
C ASN A 20 6.60 -6.97 -27.73
N PRO A 21 7.25 -7.56 -26.71
CA PRO A 21 6.80 -7.41 -25.34
C PRO A 21 6.89 -5.93 -24.95
N VAL A 22 5.87 -5.46 -24.24
CA VAL A 22 5.74 -4.08 -23.74
C VAL A 22 7.06 -3.66 -23.09
N LYS A 23 7.76 -2.69 -23.70
CA LYS A 23 8.97 -2.09 -23.13
C LYS A 23 8.56 -1.25 -21.93
N VAL A 24 8.84 -1.76 -20.74
CA VAL A 24 8.69 -1.05 -19.48
C VAL A 24 9.95 -0.23 -19.27
N HIS A 25 9.83 1.09 -19.23
CA HIS A 25 10.92 1.94 -18.76
C HIS A 25 10.87 1.98 -17.23
N PHE A 26 11.92 1.50 -16.60
CA PHE A 26 12.15 1.67 -15.17
C PHE A 26 12.66 3.10 -14.96
N ALA A 27 11.97 3.87 -14.12
CA ALA A 27 12.55 5.07 -13.53
C ALA A 27 13.12 4.65 -12.18
N GLU A 28 14.44 4.56 -12.13
CA GLU A 28 15.22 4.44 -10.90
C GLU A 28 15.37 5.86 -10.32
N GLU A 29 14.96 6.07 -9.07
CA GLU A 29 15.21 7.34 -8.38
C GLU A 29 16.71 7.41 -8.05
N VAL A 30 17.41 8.36 -8.65
CA VAL A 30 18.78 8.72 -8.28
C VAL A 30 18.71 9.95 -7.39
N GLU A 31 19.03 9.77 -6.10
CA GLU A 31 19.24 10.88 -5.18
C GLU A 31 20.55 11.61 -5.52
N VAL A 32 20.46 12.88 -5.89
CA VAL A 32 21.60 13.80 -5.87
C VAL A 32 21.19 15.10 -5.17
N ASN A 33 21.89 15.36 -4.07
CA ASN A 33 21.87 16.51 -3.18
C ASN A 33 21.34 17.84 -3.74
N GLY A 34 20.46 18.46 -2.93
CA GLY A 34 20.54 19.89 -2.64
C GLY A 34 19.93 20.85 -3.67
N HIS A 35 18.64 21.16 -3.46
CA HIS A 35 17.95 22.37 -3.93
C HIS A 35 17.60 22.44 -5.44
N CYS A 36 16.35 22.10 -5.81
CA CYS A 36 15.65 22.63 -6.99
C CYS A 36 14.13 22.34 -6.94
N GLN A 37 13.33 23.41 -7.09
CA GLN A 37 11.96 23.56 -7.60
C GLN A 37 10.96 22.36 -7.61
N PRO A 38 9.69 22.55 -7.19
CA PRO A 38 8.64 21.54 -7.31
C PRO A 38 7.99 21.59 -8.71
N GLN A 39 8.76 21.36 -9.77
CA GLN A 39 8.21 21.13 -11.10
C GLN A 39 9.05 20.09 -11.83
N GLY A 40 8.64 18.83 -11.73
CA GLY A 40 9.30 17.76 -12.45
C GLY A 40 8.68 16.40 -12.15
N ASN A 41 7.60 16.05 -12.85
CA ASN A 41 7.28 14.64 -13.11
C ASN A 41 6.54 14.53 -14.45
N SER A 42 7.34 14.29 -15.50
CA SER A 42 6.95 14.16 -16.91
C SER A 42 6.25 12.82 -17.24
N LEU A 43 5.33 12.40 -16.37
CA LEU A 43 4.32 11.37 -16.63
C LEU A 43 2.88 11.90 -16.43
N LEU A 44 2.74 13.16 -15.99
CA LEU A 44 1.46 13.79 -15.67
C LEU A 44 0.61 14.21 -16.88
N PHE A 45 1.07 13.95 -18.11
CA PHE A 45 0.44 14.52 -19.31
C PHE A 45 0.13 13.53 -20.43
N LEU A 46 0.04 12.22 -20.13
CA LEU A 46 -0.59 11.32 -21.08
C LEU A 46 -2.11 11.43 -20.93
N PRO A 47 -2.84 11.92 -21.94
CA PRO A 47 -4.29 11.98 -21.87
C PRO A 47 -4.85 10.58 -21.64
N ASN A 48 -5.86 10.48 -20.79
CA ASN A 48 -6.51 9.22 -20.44
C ASN A 48 -5.58 8.17 -19.84
N VAL A 49 -4.64 8.57 -18.97
CA VAL A 49 -3.83 7.65 -18.17
C VAL A 49 -4.14 7.84 -16.69
N LEU A 50 -4.57 6.75 -16.03
CA LEU A 50 -4.78 6.67 -14.60
C LEU A 50 -3.53 6.07 -13.94
N LYS A 51 -2.96 6.80 -12.97
CA LYS A 51 -1.90 6.27 -12.10
C LYS A 51 -2.51 5.70 -10.82
N VAL A 52 -2.35 4.39 -10.62
CA VAL A 52 -2.80 3.67 -9.44
C VAL A 52 -1.61 3.36 -8.54
N TYR A 53 -1.72 3.71 -7.26
CA TYR A 53 -0.70 3.46 -6.23
C TYR A 53 -1.04 2.19 -5.46
N LEU A 54 -0.03 1.37 -5.21
CA LEU A 54 -0.11 0.13 -4.44
C LEU A 54 0.47 0.33 -3.04
N GLU A 55 0.08 -0.52 -2.10
CA GLU A 55 0.51 -0.41 -0.69
C GLU A 55 1.99 -0.72 -0.47
N ASN A 56 2.67 -1.33 -1.45
CA ASN A 56 4.12 -1.54 -1.41
C ASN A 56 4.92 -0.33 -1.97
N GLY A 57 4.27 0.81 -2.23
CA GLY A 57 4.89 2.01 -2.79
C GLY A 57 5.03 2.01 -4.31
N GLN A 58 4.77 0.89 -4.99
CA GLN A 58 4.80 0.83 -6.45
C GLN A 58 3.60 1.54 -7.06
N THR A 59 3.73 1.90 -8.34
CA THR A 59 2.64 2.50 -9.11
C THR A 59 2.44 1.75 -10.42
N LYS A 60 1.19 1.71 -10.90
CA LYS A 60 0.81 1.13 -12.18
C LYS A 60 0.03 2.18 -12.96
N ALA A 61 0.45 2.41 -14.21
CA ALA A 61 -0.25 3.31 -15.12
C ALA A 61 -1.21 2.51 -16.02
N PHE A 62 -2.43 3.00 -16.16
CA PHE A 62 -3.47 2.41 -16.99
C PHE A 62 -3.95 3.43 -18.00
N LYS A 63 -3.78 3.14 -19.28
CA LYS A 63 -4.49 3.86 -20.32
C LYS A 63 -5.96 3.43 -20.27
N PHE A 64 -6.88 4.38 -20.33
CA PHE A 64 -8.31 4.10 -20.31
C PHE A 64 -9.03 4.76 -21.49
N GLU A 65 -10.22 4.25 -21.79
CA GLU A 65 -11.16 4.77 -22.77
C GLU A 65 -12.44 5.23 -22.04
N PRO A 66 -13.33 6.02 -22.67
CA PRO A 66 -14.55 6.51 -22.01
C PRO A 66 -15.46 5.42 -21.44
N SER A 67 -15.37 4.18 -21.95
CA SER A 67 -16.12 3.03 -21.46
C SER A 67 -15.43 2.26 -20.34
N THR A 68 -14.14 2.51 -20.07
CA THR A 68 -13.37 1.79 -19.05
C THR A 68 -13.95 2.06 -17.66
N THR A 69 -14.24 0.97 -16.94
CA THR A 69 -14.80 1.00 -15.59
C THR A 69 -13.72 0.77 -14.53
N VAL A 70 -14.04 1.08 -13.28
CA VAL A 70 -13.22 0.69 -12.11
C VAL A 70 -12.97 -0.82 -12.10
N LYS A 71 -14.01 -1.62 -12.41
CA LYS A 71 -13.92 -3.09 -12.47
C LYS A 71 -12.84 -3.57 -13.43
N ASP A 72 -12.74 -2.97 -14.62
CA ASP A 72 -11.75 -3.34 -15.63
C ASP A 72 -10.32 -3.17 -15.11
N ILE A 73 -10.07 -2.06 -14.40
CA ILE A 73 -8.76 -1.76 -13.79
C ILE A 73 -8.47 -2.74 -12.63
N VAL A 74 -9.45 -2.99 -11.76
CA VAL A 74 -9.33 -3.93 -10.63
C VAL A 74 -9.04 -5.35 -11.13
N MET A 75 -9.72 -5.81 -12.17
CA MET A 75 -9.48 -7.13 -12.76
C MET A 75 -8.12 -7.22 -13.45
N THR A 76 -7.66 -6.15 -14.10
CA THR A 76 -6.28 -6.11 -14.64
C THR A 76 -5.24 -6.19 -13.52
N LEU A 77 -5.48 -5.53 -12.38
CA LEU A 77 -4.61 -5.62 -11.20
C LEU A 77 -4.62 -7.02 -10.58
N LYS A 78 -5.79 -7.66 -10.50
CA LYS A 78 -5.94 -9.06 -10.05
C LYS A 78 -4.97 -9.98 -10.79
N GLU A 79 -4.96 -9.93 -12.12
CA GLU A 79 -4.09 -10.77 -12.95
C GLU A 79 -2.62 -10.41 -12.75
N LYS A 80 -2.27 -9.12 -12.81
CA LYS A 80 -0.88 -8.65 -12.68
C LYS A 80 -0.26 -8.94 -11.32
N LEU A 81 -1.08 -8.96 -10.27
CA LEU A 81 -0.66 -9.22 -8.90
C LEU A 81 -0.92 -10.67 -8.47
N SER A 82 -1.46 -11.50 -9.36
CA SER A 82 -1.80 -12.91 -9.10
C SER A 82 -2.68 -13.11 -7.87
N LEU A 83 -3.71 -12.28 -7.74
CA LEU A 83 -4.65 -12.32 -6.61
C LEU A 83 -5.78 -13.31 -6.88
N SER A 84 -6.03 -14.21 -5.93
CA SER A 84 -7.14 -15.14 -5.95
C SER A 84 -8.41 -14.52 -5.34
N ARG A 85 -8.24 -13.70 -4.29
CA ARG A 85 -9.34 -13.09 -3.51
C ARG A 85 -9.59 -11.62 -3.85
N ILE A 86 -10.01 -11.36 -5.09
CA ILE A 86 -10.24 -9.99 -5.59
C ILE A 86 -11.47 -9.32 -4.96
N GLU A 87 -12.40 -10.09 -4.41
CA GLU A 87 -13.62 -9.62 -3.77
C GLU A 87 -13.38 -8.66 -2.59
N HIS A 88 -12.14 -8.63 -2.06
CA HIS A 88 -11.73 -7.74 -0.98
C HIS A 88 -11.31 -6.34 -1.45
N PHE A 89 -11.08 -6.14 -2.75
CA PHE A 89 -10.43 -4.95 -3.27
C PHE A 89 -11.36 -3.98 -3.99
N SER A 90 -10.97 -2.70 -3.98
CA SER A 90 -11.49 -1.69 -4.91
C SER A 90 -10.43 -0.60 -5.17
N LEU A 91 -10.80 0.37 -6.01
CA LEU A 91 -10.09 1.63 -6.14
C LEU A 91 -10.66 2.67 -5.19
N VAL A 92 -9.76 3.46 -4.60
CA VAL A 92 -10.08 4.54 -3.68
C VAL A 92 -9.40 5.82 -4.14
N LEU A 93 -10.11 6.95 -4.12
CA LEU A 93 -9.50 8.25 -4.28
C LEU A 93 -9.15 8.83 -2.90
N GLU A 94 -7.89 9.13 -2.70
CA GLU A 94 -7.37 9.82 -1.53
C GLU A 94 -7.15 11.29 -1.88
N GLN A 95 -7.70 12.21 -1.07
CA GLN A 95 -7.46 13.64 -1.26
C GLN A 95 -6.06 14.03 -0.75
N GLN A 96 -5.24 14.67 -1.57
CA GLN A 96 -3.84 14.98 -1.25
C GLN A 96 -3.68 15.87 -0.01
N HIS A 97 -4.60 16.81 0.21
CA HIS A 97 -4.57 17.73 1.35
C HIS A 97 -5.31 17.19 2.59
N SER A 98 -5.90 15.99 2.50
CA SER A 98 -6.61 15.34 3.60
C SER A 98 -6.56 13.81 3.43
N ILE A 99 -5.48 13.20 3.90
CA ILE A 99 -5.21 11.75 3.82
C ILE A 99 -6.26 10.89 4.54
N SER A 100 -7.07 11.48 5.42
CA SER A 100 -8.20 10.83 6.07
C SER A 100 -9.44 10.74 5.17
N LYS A 101 -9.51 11.52 4.08
CA LYS A 101 -10.64 11.51 3.15
C LYS A 101 -10.39 10.54 2.01
N LEU A 102 -10.83 9.31 2.24
CA LEU A 102 -10.85 8.22 1.26
C LEU A 102 -12.24 8.07 0.64
N LEU A 103 -12.34 8.16 -0.69
CA LEU A 103 -13.56 7.99 -1.46
C LEU A 103 -13.50 6.64 -2.20
N LEU A 104 -14.35 5.70 -1.80
CA LEU A 104 -14.48 4.41 -2.47
C LEU A 104 -15.13 4.62 -3.84
N LEU A 105 -14.54 4.05 -4.88
CA LEU A 105 -15.13 4.05 -6.22
C LEU A 105 -15.97 2.80 -6.43
N HIS A 106 -17.15 2.97 -7.03
CA HIS A 106 -18.03 1.86 -7.36
C HIS A 106 -17.50 1.10 -8.58
N GLU A 107 -17.71 -0.23 -8.64
CA GLU A 107 -17.13 -1.05 -9.72
C GLU A 107 -17.61 -0.64 -11.12
N GLU A 108 -18.83 -0.15 -11.24
CA GLU A 108 -19.43 0.33 -12.50
C GLU A 108 -19.11 1.80 -12.81
N GLU A 109 -18.44 2.53 -11.91
CA GLU A 109 -18.04 3.91 -12.18
C GLU A 109 -17.04 3.94 -13.34
N ARG A 110 -17.29 4.84 -14.32
CA ARG A 110 -16.40 5.02 -15.46
C ARG A 110 -15.19 5.84 -15.04
N ILE A 111 -14.01 5.43 -15.48
CA ILE A 111 -12.79 6.20 -15.31
C ILE A 111 -12.87 7.42 -16.23
N GLN A 112 -12.80 8.60 -15.63
CA GLN A 112 -12.87 9.87 -16.34
C GLN A 112 -11.76 10.80 -15.84
N GLN A 113 -11.21 11.59 -16.76
CA GLN A 113 -10.27 12.64 -16.40
C GLN A 113 -11.06 13.81 -15.77
N LYS A 114 -11.14 13.83 -14.43
CA LYS A 114 -11.78 14.95 -13.70
C LYS A 114 -10.90 16.20 -13.81
N LYS A 115 -11.52 17.39 -13.91
CA LYS A 115 -10.79 18.67 -13.95
C LYS A 115 -9.95 18.91 -12.69
N GLU A 116 -10.38 18.37 -11.55
CA GLU A 116 -9.69 18.41 -10.25
C GLU A 116 -8.91 17.12 -9.95
N ALA A 117 -8.56 16.32 -10.98
CA ALA A 117 -7.83 15.06 -10.76
C ALA A 117 -6.50 15.25 -10.03
N HIS A 118 -5.91 16.45 -10.10
CA HIS A 118 -4.67 16.79 -9.40
C HIS A 118 -4.79 16.78 -7.88
N ASP A 119 -6.00 16.90 -7.33
CA ASP A 119 -6.23 16.89 -5.88
C ASP A 119 -6.32 15.49 -5.28
N TYR A 120 -6.28 14.45 -6.12
CA TYR A 120 -6.51 13.08 -5.70
C TYR A 120 -5.39 12.12 -6.14
N ARG A 121 -5.18 11.08 -5.33
CA ARG A 121 -4.39 9.89 -5.67
C ARG A 121 -5.31 8.69 -5.72
N CYS A 122 -5.19 7.87 -6.76
CA CYS A 122 -5.96 6.64 -6.87
C CYS A 122 -5.18 5.47 -6.25
N LEU A 123 -5.70 4.87 -5.19
CA LEU A 123 -5.10 3.77 -4.46
C LEU A 123 -5.84 2.46 -4.80
N PHE A 124 -5.11 1.36 -4.95
CA PHE A 124 -5.69 0.01 -4.98
C PHE A 124 -5.63 -0.57 -3.57
N ARG A 125 -6.79 -0.87 -2.97
CA ARG A 125 -6.89 -1.14 -1.54
C ARG A 125 -7.82 -2.30 -1.23
N VAL A 126 -7.53 -2.99 -0.14
CA VAL A 126 -8.50 -3.86 0.54
C VAL A 126 -9.53 -2.96 1.21
N CYS A 127 -10.75 -2.98 0.70
CA CYS A 127 -11.86 -2.15 1.18
C CYS A 127 -12.95 -2.98 1.88
N PHE A 128 -13.01 -4.28 1.60
CA PHE A 128 -14.00 -5.20 2.16
C PHE A 128 -13.27 -6.24 3.00
N MET A 129 -13.34 -6.09 4.32
CA MET A 129 -12.53 -6.89 5.24
C MET A 129 -12.89 -8.39 5.19
N PRO A 130 -11.88 -9.28 5.30
CA PRO A 130 -12.12 -10.70 5.47
C PRO A 130 -12.81 -10.97 6.80
N ARG A 131 -13.68 -11.99 6.84
CA ARG A 131 -14.31 -12.44 8.10
C ARG A 131 -13.31 -13.12 9.04
N SER A 132 -12.26 -13.72 8.49
CA SER A 132 -11.21 -14.43 9.24
C SER A 132 -9.86 -14.21 8.58
N LEU A 133 -8.92 -13.66 9.35
CA LEU A 133 -7.53 -13.43 8.92
C LEU A 133 -6.80 -14.75 8.63
N GLN A 134 -7.03 -15.77 9.45
CA GLN A 134 -6.44 -17.10 9.28
C GLN A 134 -6.91 -17.76 7.98
N SER A 135 -8.21 -17.68 7.70
CA SER A 135 -8.79 -18.21 6.45
C SER A 135 -8.22 -17.49 5.24
N LEU A 136 -8.11 -16.15 5.28
CA LEU A 136 -7.52 -15.37 4.21
C LEU A 136 -6.05 -15.76 3.97
N LEU A 137 -5.25 -15.88 5.03
CA LEU A 137 -3.86 -16.30 4.94
C LEU A 137 -3.70 -17.67 4.28
N GLN A 138 -4.57 -18.64 4.60
CA GLN A 138 -4.52 -19.98 4.00
C GLN A 138 -4.93 -19.99 2.53
N GLN A 139 -5.92 -19.18 2.17
CA GLN A 139 -6.50 -19.17 0.83
C GLN A 139 -5.71 -18.30 -0.16
N ASP A 140 -5.19 -17.16 0.31
CA ASP A 140 -4.46 -16.20 -0.50
C ASP A 140 -3.46 -15.41 0.37
N PRO A 141 -2.24 -15.95 0.57
CA PRO A 141 -1.19 -15.30 1.34
C PRO A 141 -0.81 -13.91 0.81
N THR A 142 -0.91 -13.70 -0.51
CA THR A 142 -0.58 -12.43 -1.17
C THR A 142 -1.57 -11.34 -0.75
N VAL A 143 -2.87 -11.65 -0.74
CA VAL A 143 -3.89 -10.69 -0.27
C VAL A 143 -3.76 -10.43 1.22
N PHE A 144 -3.46 -11.45 2.02
CA PHE A 144 -3.20 -11.28 3.45
C PHE A 144 -2.00 -10.34 3.71
N GLU A 145 -0.89 -10.53 3.00
CA GLU A 145 0.27 -9.64 3.09
C GLU A 145 -0.06 -8.22 2.64
N TYR A 146 -0.85 -8.07 1.56
CA TYR A 146 -1.29 -6.76 1.09
C TYR A 146 -2.10 -6.02 2.16
N LEU A 147 -3.03 -6.71 2.83
CA LEU A 147 -3.82 -6.15 3.94
C LEU A 147 -2.92 -5.74 5.11
N TYR A 148 -1.91 -6.53 5.45
CA TYR A 148 -0.93 -6.17 6.48
C TYR A 148 -0.16 -4.89 6.12
N LEU A 149 0.37 -4.79 4.91
CA LEU A 149 1.08 -3.59 4.44
C LEU A 149 0.17 -2.36 4.46
N GLN A 150 -1.07 -2.51 3.99
CA GLN A 150 -2.08 -1.46 4.05
C GLN A 150 -2.29 -0.95 5.48
N ALA A 151 -2.44 -1.88 6.43
CA ALA A 151 -2.66 -1.55 7.83
C ALA A 151 -1.46 -0.85 8.49
N VAL A 152 -0.23 -1.25 8.13
CA VAL A 152 0.99 -0.56 8.56
C VAL A 152 1.03 0.87 8.01
N ASN A 153 0.75 1.04 6.72
CA ASN A 153 0.71 2.35 6.07
C ASN A 153 -0.34 3.26 6.71
N ASP A 154 -1.54 2.73 7.01
CA ASP A 154 -2.62 3.49 7.64
C ASP A 154 -2.25 4.00 9.04
N VAL A 155 -1.51 3.18 9.81
CA VAL A 155 -1.02 3.57 11.15
C VAL A 155 0.07 4.64 11.05
N LEU A 156 1.05 4.45 10.17
CA LEU A 156 2.17 5.41 10.00
C LEU A 156 1.70 6.74 9.42
N GLN A 157 0.70 6.71 8.53
CA GLN A 157 0.05 7.88 7.95
C GLN A 157 -1.06 8.44 8.83
N GLU A 158 -1.18 7.98 10.08
CA GLU A 158 -2.07 8.57 11.08
C GLU A 158 -3.56 8.56 10.70
N ARG A 159 -4.00 7.62 9.85
CA ARG A 159 -5.42 7.51 9.44
C ARG A 159 -6.36 7.19 10.60
N PHE A 160 -5.83 6.56 11.65
CA PHE A 160 -6.57 6.23 12.87
C PHE A 160 -6.32 7.19 14.03
N ALA A 161 -5.61 8.32 13.82
CA ALA A 161 -5.12 9.15 14.93
C ALA A 161 -6.21 9.73 15.84
N VAL A 162 -7.45 9.86 15.36
CA VAL A 162 -8.59 10.32 16.17
C VAL A 162 -9.03 9.26 17.19
N GLU A 163 -8.96 7.98 16.83
CA GLU A 163 -9.45 6.86 17.66
C GLU A 163 -8.33 6.15 18.43
N MET A 164 -7.16 6.01 17.80
CA MET A 164 -6.06 5.20 18.29
C MET A 164 -5.36 5.83 19.49
N ARG A 165 -5.25 5.07 20.58
CA ARG A 165 -4.52 5.48 21.79
C ARG A 165 -3.01 5.28 21.62
N CYS A 166 -2.20 6.09 22.30
CA CYS A 166 -0.74 5.96 22.29
C CYS A 166 -0.25 4.55 22.67
N ASN A 167 -0.88 3.90 23.65
CA ASN A 167 -0.50 2.54 24.06
C ASN A 167 -0.72 1.51 22.93
N THR A 168 -1.83 1.61 22.20
CA THR A 168 -2.10 0.80 21.00
C THR A 168 -1.04 1.03 19.94
N ALA A 169 -0.72 2.30 19.64
CA ALA A 169 0.33 2.62 18.67
C ALA A 169 1.71 2.06 19.05
N LEU A 170 2.07 2.09 20.34
CA LEU A 170 3.31 1.49 20.85
C LEU A 170 3.31 -0.05 20.77
N ARG A 171 2.16 -0.69 20.98
CA ARG A 171 1.99 -2.14 20.76
C ARG A 171 2.14 -2.51 19.30
N LEU A 172 1.51 -1.76 18.40
CA LEU A 172 1.62 -1.95 16.95
C LEU A 172 3.07 -1.76 16.46
N ALA A 173 3.78 -0.74 16.95
CA ALA A 173 5.19 -0.55 16.66
C ALA A 173 6.04 -1.76 17.10
N ALA A 174 5.79 -2.30 18.29
CA ALA A 174 6.45 -3.50 18.78
C ALA A 174 6.16 -4.73 17.91
N LEU A 175 4.90 -4.93 17.49
CA LEU A 175 4.49 -6.03 16.60
C LEU A 175 5.12 -5.90 15.21
N HIS A 176 5.20 -4.70 14.65
CA HIS A 176 5.86 -4.44 13.37
C HIS A 176 7.37 -4.72 13.43
N ILE A 177 8.04 -4.33 14.52
CA ILE A 177 9.46 -4.69 14.72
C ILE A 177 9.63 -6.21 14.85
N GLN A 178 8.73 -6.89 15.55
CA GLN A 178 8.76 -8.35 15.67
C GLN A 178 8.57 -9.05 14.31
N GLU A 179 7.62 -8.58 13.50
CA GLU A 179 7.45 -9.04 12.12
C GLU A 179 8.74 -8.86 11.33
N ARG A 180 9.34 -7.66 11.39
CA ARG A 180 10.56 -7.35 10.63
C ARG A 180 11.74 -8.22 11.04
N LEU A 181 11.91 -8.46 12.34
CA LEU A 181 12.93 -9.37 12.87
C LEU A 181 12.71 -10.80 12.34
N ALA A 182 11.48 -11.30 12.37
CA ALA A 182 11.14 -12.62 11.86
C ALA A 182 11.40 -12.73 10.34
N SER A 183 11.04 -11.69 9.57
CA SER A 183 11.25 -11.62 8.12
C SER A 183 12.73 -11.58 7.74
N CYS A 184 13.59 -11.03 8.61
CA CYS A 184 15.04 -11.06 8.46
C CYS A 184 15.71 -12.32 9.05
N GLY A 185 14.95 -13.32 9.51
CA GLY A 185 15.48 -14.54 10.12
C GLY A 185 16.17 -14.32 11.48
N GLN A 186 15.91 -13.18 12.13
CA GLN A 186 16.50 -12.81 13.41
C GLN A 186 15.66 -13.35 14.58
N SER A 187 16.32 -13.75 15.66
CA SER A 187 15.61 -14.23 16.85
C SER A 187 14.87 -13.08 17.57
N PRO A 188 13.71 -13.32 18.20
CA PRO A 188 13.01 -12.31 19.03
C PRO A 188 13.82 -11.86 20.26
N LYS A 189 14.86 -12.61 20.62
CA LYS A 189 15.81 -12.27 21.70
C LYS A 189 16.88 -11.26 21.23
N THR A 190 16.95 -10.98 19.93
CA THR A 190 17.86 -10.00 19.36
C THR A 190 17.43 -8.61 19.84
N ASN A 191 18.31 -7.99 20.60
CA ASN A 191 18.07 -6.73 21.32
C ASN A 191 17.75 -5.58 20.34
N LEU A 192 17.17 -4.48 20.85
CA LEU A 192 16.82 -3.26 20.09
C LEU A 192 17.99 -2.57 19.36
N LYS A 193 19.20 -3.15 19.42
CA LYS A 193 20.39 -2.73 18.69
C LYS A 193 20.16 -2.75 17.17
N THR A 194 19.42 -3.71 16.64
CA THR A 194 19.08 -3.78 15.20
C THR A 194 18.06 -2.71 14.79
N VAL A 195 17.20 -2.23 15.71
CA VAL A 195 16.27 -1.13 15.40
C VAL A 195 17.04 0.17 15.14
N LYS A 196 18.24 0.35 15.74
CA LYS A 196 19.08 1.52 15.40
C LYS A 196 19.47 1.57 13.92
N THR A 197 19.66 0.43 13.26
CA THR A 197 20.01 0.40 11.83
C THR A 197 18.80 0.62 10.93
N TRP A 198 17.58 0.37 11.42
CA TRP A 198 16.35 0.56 10.64
C TRP A 198 15.73 1.94 10.79
N GLY A 199 16.11 2.73 11.78
CA GLY A 199 15.42 3.99 12.09
C GLY A 199 14.09 3.72 12.81
N ILE A 200 13.86 4.42 13.93
CA ILE A 200 12.62 4.23 14.71
C ILE A 200 11.40 4.80 13.98
N GLU A 201 11.62 5.82 13.16
CA GLU A 201 10.65 6.53 12.34
C GLU A 201 9.90 5.62 11.35
N ASN A 202 10.46 4.47 11.00
CA ASN A 202 9.78 3.47 10.17
C ASN A 202 8.74 2.64 10.92
N PHE A 203 8.65 2.77 12.24
CA PHE A 203 7.77 1.96 13.10
C PHE A 203 6.77 2.78 13.91
N VAL A 204 6.92 4.10 13.96
CA VAL A 204 6.06 4.99 14.74
C VAL A 204 5.64 6.21 13.92
N SER A 205 4.46 6.74 14.21
CA SER A 205 3.93 7.91 13.52
C SER A 205 4.69 9.20 13.84
N SER A 206 4.57 10.18 12.95
CA SER A 206 5.20 11.50 13.10
C SER A 206 4.83 12.21 14.41
N THR A 207 3.60 12.02 14.88
CA THR A 207 3.08 12.61 16.11
C THR A 207 3.73 11.99 17.35
N LEU A 208 3.94 10.67 17.37
CA LEU A 208 4.67 10.03 18.47
C LEU A 208 6.14 10.45 18.50
N LEU A 209 6.79 10.54 17.34
CA LEU A 209 8.18 10.99 17.23
C LEU A 209 8.38 12.40 17.77
N ARG A 210 7.43 13.31 17.49
CA ARG A 210 7.48 14.69 17.97
C ARG A 210 7.21 14.82 19.47
N ASN A 211 6.33 13.98 20.01
CA ASN A 211 5.83 14.13 21.38
C ASN A 211 6.58 13.26 22.42
N MET A 212 7.40 12.30 22.00
CA MET A 212 8.14 11.42 22.89
C MET A 212 9.63 11.41 22.54
N ARG A 213 10.49 11.50 23.56
CA ARG A 213 11.94 11.34 23.34
C ARG A 213 12.22 9.94 22.81
N GLU A 214 13.14 9.84 21.85
CA GLU A 214 13.52 8.58 21.22
C GLU A 214 13.88 7.48 22.24
N LYS A 215 14.59 7.83 23.31
CA LYS A 215 14.95 6.89 24.38
C LYS A 215 13.71 6.30 25.10
N ASP A 216 12.68 7.11 25.28
CA ASP A 216 11.46 6.70 25.99
C ASP A 216 10.56 5.87 25.06
N LEU A 217 10.48 6.22 23.77
CA LEU A 217 9.85 5.39 22.73
C LEU A 217 10.49 4.01 22.68
N LYS A 218 11.82 3.95 22.55
CA LYS A 218 12.57 2.68 22.54
C LYS A 218 12.32 1.84 23.78
N LYS A 219 12.27 2.47 24.96
CA LYS A 219 11.97 1.79 26.24
C LYS A 219 10.55 1.22 26.25
N ALA A 220 9.56 2.00 25.83
CA ALA A 220 8.16 1.58 25.79
C ALA A 220 7.92 0.45 24.78
N ILE A 221 8.45 0.59 23.57
CA ILE A 221 8.39 -0.46 22.54
C ILE A 221 9.06 -1.74 23.04
N SER A 222 10.25 -1.64 23.64
CA SER A 222 10.96 -2.80 24.21
C SER A 222 10.15 -3.51 25.29
N PHE A 223 9.41 -2.75 26.11
CA PHE A 223 8.52 -3.31 27.12
C PHE A 223 7.40 -4.14 26.47
N HIS A 224 6.75 -3.63 25.44
CA HIS A 224 5.71 -4.37 24.71
C HIS A 224 6.25 -5.59 23.97
N MET A 225 7.43 -5.48 23.34
CA MET A 225 8.08 -6.61 22.69
C MET A 225 8.31 -7.77 23.67
N LYS A 226 8.71 -7.49 24.92
CA LYS A 226 8.94 -8.52 25.96
C LYS A 226 7.65 -9.13 26.52
N LYS A 227 6.56 -8.37 26.52
CA LYS A 227 5.26 -8.80 27.04
C LYS A 227 4.43 -9.58 26.01
N SER A 228 4.78 -9.50 24.73
CA SER A 228 4.05 -10.16 23.64
C SER A 228 4.00 -11.69 23.82
N PRO A 229 2.82 -12.34 23.69
CA PRO A 229 2.65 -13.78 23.88
C PRO A 229 3.50 -14.64 22.93
N SER A 230 3.90 -14.11 21.78
CA SER A 230 4.71 -14.78 20.75
C SER A 230 6.09 -15.26 21.24
N LEU A 231 6.54 -14.80 22.41
CA LEU A 231 7.75 -15.28 23.08
C LEU A 231 7.56 -16.56 23.89
N GLN A 232 6.32 -16.96 24.21
CA GLN A 232 6.03 -18.06 25.11
C GLN A 232 5.90 -19.43 24.40
N ASP A 233 5.48 -19.46 23.13
CA ASP A 233 5.39 -20.71 22.36
C ASP A 233 6.32 -20.69 21.12
N PRO A 234 7.31 -21.60 21.02
CA PRO A 234 8.18 -21.75 19.85
C PRO A 234 7.44 -21.93 18.52
N LYS A 235 6.21 -22.46 18.53
CA LYS A 235 5.40 -22.69 17.33
C LYS A 235 4.72 -21.43 16.79
N GLN A 236 4.63 -20.35 17.60
CA GLN A 236 3.98 -19.08 17.24
C GLN A 236 4.96 -18.02 16.66
N LYS A 237 6.20 -18.40 16.34
CA LYS A 237 7.28 -17.48 15.93
C LYS A 237 7.32 -17.17 14.43
N SER A 238 6.22 -17.34 13.71
CA SER A 238 6.19 -17.08 12.26
C SER A 238 5.94 -15.60 11.97
N VAL A 239 6.50 -15.11 10.86
CA VAL A 239 6.20 -13.78 10.28
C VAL A 239 4.69 -13.57 10.21
N ASN A 240 3.96 -14.58 9.73
CA ASN A 240 2.52 -14.53 9.59
C ASN A 240 1.79 -14.36 10.93
N GLN A 241 2.28 -14.96 12.02
CA GLN A 241 1.68 -14.76 13.34
C GLN A 241 1.85 -13.31 13.84
N ALA A 242 3.01 -12.70 13.60
CA ALA A 242 3.21 -11.29 13.93
C ALA A 242 2.26 -10.38 13.14
N ARG A 243 2.05 -10.67 11.84
CA ARG A 243 1.08 -9.97 10.98
C ARG A 243 -0.36 -10.16 11.46
N ILE A 244 -0.76 -11.38 11.85
CA ILE A 244 -2.08 -11.66 12.43
C ILE A 244 -2.29 -10.84 13.70
N ASN A 245 -1.35 -10.91 14.65
CA ASN A 245 -1.46 -10.16 15.91
C ASN A 245 -1.55 -8.65 15.66
N TYR A 246 -0.84 -8.12 14.65
CA TYR A 246 -0.91 -6.70 14.28
C TYR A 246 -2.30 -6.32 13.77
N LEU A 247 -2.88 -7.13 12.90
CA LEU A 247 -4.22 -6.90 12.34
C LEU A 247 -5.33 -7.11 13.39
N GLU A 248 -5.15 -8.05 14.33
CA GLU A 248 -6.06 -8.25 15.47
C GLU A 248 -6.03 -7.06 16.44
N GLU A 249 -4.85 -6.52 16.76
CA GLU A 249 -4.71 -5.32 17.60
C GLU A 249 -5.38 -4.09 16.94
N LEU A 250 -5.37 -4.00 15.61
CA LEU A 250 -6.14 -2.98 14.88
C LEU A 250 -7.64 -3.27 14.80
N GLY A 251 -8.04 -4.55 14.88
CA GLY A 251 -9.45 -4.98 14.89
C GLY A 251 -10.28 -4.37 16.02
N ASP A 252 -9.64 -3.93 17.10
CA ASP A 252 -10.28 -3.22 18.20
C ASP A 252 -10.72 -1.78 17.83
N LEU A 253 -10.21 -1.22 16.73
CA LEU A 253 -10.57 0.11 16.23
C LEU A 253 -11.79 0.02 15.32
N LYS A 254 -12.84 0.79 15.62
CA LYS A 254 -14.07 0.87 14.82
C LYS A 254 -13.81 1.35 13.39
N SER A 255 -12.82 2.22 13.22
CA SER A 255 -12.43 2.75 11.91
C SER A 255 -11.57 1.78 11.10
N PHE A 256 -11.05 0.71 11.69
CA PHE A 256 -10.33 -0.32 10.94
C PHE A 256 -11.33 -1.22 10.20
N GLY A 257 -11.29 -1.19 8.86
CA GLY A 257 -12.21 -1.98 8.04
C GLY A 257 -13.65 -1.46 7.96
N GLY A 258 -13.91 -0.30 8.56
CA GLY A 258 -15.23 0.34 8.59
C GLY A 258 -15.14 1.84 8.28
N LYS A 259 -16.29 2.45 8.01
CA LYS A 259 -16.40 3.89 7.79
C LYS A 259 -17.66 4.44 8.46
N THR A 260 -17.50 5.52 9.20
CA THR A 260 -18.62 6.21 9.86
C THR A 260 -19.16 7.30 8.94
N PHE A 261 -20.48 7.39 8.84
CA PHE A 261 -21.16 8.43 8.06
C PHE A 261 -22.16 9.17 8.96
N SER A 262 -22.14 10.49 8.91
CA SER A 262 -23.23 11.30 9.47
C SER A 262 -24.40 11.27 8.48
N ALA A 263 -25.58 10.93 8.97
CA ALA A 263 -26.81 10.93 8.19
C ALA A 263 -27.87 11.76 8.91
N THR A 264 -28.62 12.56 8.15
CA THR A 264 -29.88 13.14 8.59
C THR A 264 -30.98 12.28 8.00
N MET A 265 -31.80 11.66 8.85
CA MET A 265 -32.97 10.89 8.42
C MET A 265 -34.20 11.77 8.30
#